data_AF-A0A415KPJ3-F1
#
_entry.id   AF-A0A415KPJ3-F1
#
_cell.length_a   1.000
_cell.length_b   1.000
_cell.length_c   1.000
_cell.angle_alpha   90.00
_cell.angle_beta   90.00
_cell.angle_gamma   90.00
#
_symmetry.space_group_name_H-M   'P 1'
#
loop_
_entity.id
_entity.type
_entity.pdbx_description
1 polymer ?
#
loop_
_entity_poly.entity_id
_entity_poly.type
_entity_poly.pdbx_seq_one_letter_code
_entity_poly.pdbx_strand_id
1 'polypeptide(L)'
;MIKNLKICTLIACSLIIGAACSSDTEPDTTPAPDKKPEQPQIGETITYRAQVWAEKNDIEELYGGERQFRQNLATMFRNTTIFWNESPNKFNYYFEWVVGEGDDNLVIYEIGPGEKSKTQYNKFKDKAYGELNTDKYDFVLFLALHCPKGEGGLSCGGGGKSKQSVVQAYFDGEQNIFKEKWPEKGTYSNLGHEYGHVRGAQDLYQYMIEAKNNPVSHEAYDYPKCNMGTGYQEWSDYCSAIFNHNAQYKQITSDMTQSTYPKQMLVRVTKDGKPQRTTVKFWGSRATFRDIYNDPERAPYMTKKTNGNGEFTINDIYRMFIPEYKNNGAPNLPPKSPVDEFPFTRWYCFVVEVELDNGESKYVWLSDLDIVPEYLNGGQEEPYVFEIKL
;
A
#
# COMPACT_ATOMS: atom_id res chain seq x y z
N MET A 1 -17.40 29.35 72.01
CA MET A 1 -17.50 28.60 73.28
C MET A 1 -17.53 27.12 72.90
N ILE A 2 -16.48 26.28 73.00
CA ILE A 2 -15.73 25.87 74.20
C ILE A 2 -16.74 25.58 75.33
N LYS A 3 -17.00 24.37 75.87
CA LYS A 3 -16.27 23.10 76.08
C LYS A 3 -17.36 22.02 76.35
N ASN A 4 -17.28 20.81 75.79
CA ASN A 4 -16.68 19.60 76.39
C ASN A 4 -17.07 19.34 77.87
N LEU A 5 -17.64 18.15 78.19
CA LEU A 5 -16.88 17.11 78.92
C LEU A 5 -17.59 15.74 79.08
N LYS A 6 -16.90 14.71 78.54
CA LYS A 6 -16.59 13.34 79.03
C LYS A 6 -17.72 12.37 79.42
N ILE A 7 -17.89 11.23 78.75
CA ILE A 7 -17.00 10.04 78.59
C ILE A 7 -16.75 9.29 79.91
N CYS A 8 -17.21 8.04 79.94
CA CYS A 8 -16.68 6.84 80.62
C CYS A 8 -17.38 5.62 79.96
N THR A 9 -16.80 4.46 79.64
CA THR A 9 -15.45 3.89 79.73
C THR A 9 -15.44 2.57 78.93
N LEU A 10 -14.33 2.38 78.21
CA LEU A 10 -13.63 1.15 77.77
C LEU A 10 -14.27 -0.25 77.94
N ILE A 11 -14.07 -1.09 76.92
CA ILE A 11 -13.07 -2.19 76.81
C ILE A 11 -13.06 -2.57 75.30
N ALA A 12 -12.02 -2.41 74.48
CA ALA A 12 -10.60 -2.78 74.54
C ALA A 12 -10.30 -4.25 74.21
N CYS A 13 -9.54 -4.40 73.11
CA CYS A 13 -8.51 -5.38 72.82
C CYS A 13 -8.84 -6.47 71.77
N SER A 14 -7.97 -6.80 70.81
CA SER A 14 -6.73 -6.22 70.22
C SER A 14 -5.98 -7.39 69.55
N LEU A 15 -5.11 -7.03 68.59
CA LEU A 15 -3.84 -7.64 68.11
C LEU A 15 -3.85 -7.62 66.56
N ILE A 16 -3.30 -6.62 65.84
CA ILE A 16 -1.92 -6.06 65.77
C ILE A 16 -0.91 -7.17 65.36
N ILE A 17 0.04 -7.08 64.40
CA ILE A 17 1.10 -6.11 63.97
C ILE A 17 1.58 -6.56 62.56
N GLY A 18 2.10 -5.76 61.62
CA GLY A 18 2.56 -4.37 61.67
C GLY A 18 3.09 -3.84 60.32
N ALA A 19 3.76 -2.70 60.41
CA ALA A 19 4.20 -1.82 59.32
C ALA A 19 5.71 -1.86 59.06
N ALA A 20 6.13 -1.53 57.83
CA ALA A 20 7.34 -0.75 57.51
C ALA A 20 7.28 -0.21 56.06
N CYS A 21 7.87 0.96 55.84
CA CYS A 21 7.82 1.77 54.62
C CYS A 21 8.92 1.46 53.58
N SER A 22 8.68 1.98 52.36
CA SER A 22 9.64 2.38 51.29
C SER A 22 9.80 1.43 50.11
N SER A 23 9.26 1.81 48.95
CA SER A 23 10.05 2.11 47.74
C SER A 23 9.16 2.62 46.61
N ASP A 24 9.75 3.54 45.84
CA ASP A 24 9.33 4.15 44.58
C ASP A 24 8.37 3.32 43.70
N THR A 25 7.33 3.98 43.19
CA THR A 25 6.59 3.50 42.03
C THR A 25 6.79 4.52 40.92
N GLU A 26 7.56 4.12 39.90
CA GLU A 26 7.75 4.86 38.66
C GLU A 26 6.40 5.25 38.05
N PRO A 27 6.28 6.42 37.39
CA PRO A 27 5.10 6.72 36.62
C PRO A 27 5.01 5.72 35.46
N ASP A 28 3.90 4.98 35.44
CA ASP A 28 3.48 4.10 34.37
C ASP A 28 3.46 4.88 33.05
N THR A 29 4.51 4.72 32.25
CA THR A 29 4.66 5.28 30.90
C THR A 29 4.10 4.28 29.90
N THR A 30 2.81 3.97 30.03
CA THR A 30 2.09 3.32 28.93
C THR A 30 1.82 4.41 27.86
N PRO A 31 2.29 4.25 26.61
CA PRO A 31 1.93 5.17 25.54
C PRO A 31 0.42 5.15 25.37
N ALA A 32 -0.20 6.32 25.34
CA ALA A 32 -1.59 6.44 24.93
C ALA A 32 -1.76 5.78 23.54
N PRO A 33 -2.88 5.07 23.28
CA PRO A 33 -3.16 4.59 21.94
C PRO A 33 -3.15 5.78 20.97
N ASP A 34 -2.46 5.63 19.85
CA ASP A 34 -2.36 6.64 18.79
C ASP A 34 -3.74 7.28 18.57
N LYS A 35 -3.83 8.59 18.77
CA LYS A 35 -5.05 9.34 18.45
C LYS A 35 -5.42 9.02 17.00
N LYS A 36 -6.61 8.47 16.79
CA LYS A 36 -7.24 8.40 15.47
C LYS A 36 -7.13 9.82 14.86
N PRO A 37 -6.55 9.98 13.66
CA PRO A 37 -6.39 11.30 13.05
C PRO A 37 -7.74 12.03 13.08
N GLU A 38 -7.75 13.33 13.41
CA GLU A 38 -8.95 14.16 13.28
C GLU A 38 -9.55 13.97 11.89
N GLN A 39 -10.88 13.88 11.79
CA GLN A 39 -11.52 13.68 10.50
C GLN A 39 -11.17 14.87 9.59
N PRO A 40 -10.42 14.64 8.51
CA PRO A 40 -9.91 15.74 7.70
C PRO A 40 -11.06 16.46 6.99
N GLN A 41 -10.88 17.74 6.68
CA GLN A 41 -11.88 18.49 5.92
C GLN A 41 -11.73 18.20 4.43
N ILE A 42 -12.81 17.86 3.73
CA ILE A 42 -12.79 17.69 2.28
C ILE A 42 -12.26 18.99 1.63
N GLY A 43 -11.29 18.86 0.74
CA GLY A 43 -10.60 19.96 0.08
C GLY A 43 -9.36 20.46 0.83
N GLU A 44 -9.03 19.90 2.00
CA GLU A 44 -7.78 20.18 2.70
C GLU A 44 -6.56 19.77 1.84
N THR A 45 -5.50 20.56 1.94
CA THR A 45 -4.22 20.24 1.31
C THR A 45 -3.44 19.27 2.19
N ILE A 46 -3.09 18.12 1.62
CA ILE A 46 -2.23 17.13 2.26
C ILE A 46 -0.85 17.19 1.60
N THR A 47 0.10 17.79 2.32
CA THR A 47 1.48 17.94 1.85
C THR A 47 2.33 16.72 2.19
N TYR A 48 3.07 16.20 1.21
CA TYR A 48 4.10 15.17 1.38
C TYR A 48 5.46 15.73 0.99
N ARG A 49 6.39 15.67 1.94
CA ARG A 49 7.71 16.32 1.88
C ARG A 49 8.78 15.29 1.58
N ALA A 50 9.44 15.43 0.45
CA ALA A 50 10.55 14.57 0.06
C ALA A 50 11.87 15.07 0.66
N GLN A 51 12.69 14.14 1.17
CA GLN A 51 14.14 14.33 1.15
C GLN A 51 14.66 13.79 -0.18
N VAL A 52 15.39 14.61 -0.94
CA VAL A 52 15.94 14.24 -2.24
C VAL A 52 17.41 13.84 -2.07
N TRP A 53 17.83 12.77 -2.72
CA TRP A 53 19.23 12.35 -2.78
C TRP A 53 19.69 12.40 -4.23
N ALA A 54 20.80 13.07 -4.51
CA ALA A 54 21.34 13.19 -5.86
C ALA A 54 22.87 13.26 -5.85
N GLU A 55 23.48 12.80 -6.94
CA GLU A 55 24.93 12.73 -7.08
C GLU A 55 25.51 14.11 -7.43
N LYS A 56 26.63 14.47 -6.80
CA LYS A 56 27.26 15.78 -6.92
C LYS A 56 27.68 16.14 -8.34
N ASN A 57 28.43 15.26 -9.01
CA ASN A 57 28.92 15.54 -10.36
C ASN A 57 27.75 15.62 -11.34
N ASP A 58 26.71 14.80 -11.17
CA ASP A 58 25.48 14.91 -11.98
C ASP A 58 24.83 16.29 -11.79
N ILE A 59 24.67 16.76 -10.55
CA ILE A 59 24.13 18.10 -10.26
C ILE A 59 24.97 19.21 -10.93
N GLU A 60 26.30 19.12 -10.80
CA GLU A 60 27.23 20.14 -11.28
C GLU A 60 27.34 20.16 -12.81
N GLU A 61 27.56 19.00 -13.42
CA GLU A 61 27.90 18.85 -14.85
C GLU A 61 26.64 18.85 -15.74
N LEU A 62 25.55 18.22 -15.30
CA LEU A 62 24.35 18.04 -16.14
C LEU A 62 23.28 19.10 -15.88
N TYR A 63 23.23 19.65 -14.67
CA TYR A 63 22.11 20.50 -14.23
C TYR A 63 22.50 21.93 -13.82
N GLY A 64 23.75 22.33 -14.05
CA GLY A 64 24.21 23.71 -13.84
C GLY A 64 24.39 24.08 -12.36
N GLY A 65 24.63 23.09 -11.51
CA GLY A 65 24.91 23.27 -10.09
C GLY A 65 23.67 23.28 -9.19
N GLU A 66 23.94 23.23 -7.88
CA GLU A 66 22.92 22.99 -6.85
C GLU A 66 21.75 23.98 -6.89
N ARG A 67 22.03 25.28 -7.06
CA ARG A 67 20.98 26.31 -7.09
C ARG A 67 19.97 26.07 -8.20
N GLN A 68 20.45 25.80 -9.42
CA GLN A 68 19.58 25.57 -10.57
C GLN A 68 18.84 24.23 -10.42
N PHE A 69 19.53 23.20 -9.92
CA PHE A 69 18.94 21.90 -9.64
C PHE A 69 17.78 22.00 -8.65
N ARG A 70 17.94 22.73 -7.55
CA ARG A 70 16.86 22.97 -6.56
C ARG A 70 15.65 23.69 -7.14
N GLN A 71 15.86 24.71 -7.98
CA GLN A 71 14.77 25.42 -8.66
C GLN A 71 14.01 24.50 -9.63
N ASN A 72 14.73 23.65 -10.34
CA ASN A 72 14.16 22.68 -11.26
C ASN A 72 13.40 21.57 -10.51
N LEU A 73 13.91 21.08 -9.37
CA LEU A 73 13.20 20.16 -8.49
C LEU A 73 11.87 20.77 -8.03
N ALA A 74 11.86 21.99 -7.51
CA ALA A 74 10.62 22.65 -7.09
C ALA A 74 9.60 22.72 -8.22
N THR A 75 10.04 23.01 -9.45
CA THR A 75 9.18 23.01 -10.64
C THR A 75 8.65 21.62 -10.98
N MET A 76 9.49 20.59 -10.90
CA MET A 76 9.10 19.20 -11.16
C MET A 76 8.05 18.71 -10.15
N PHE A 77 8.26 18.95 -8.86
CA PHE A 77 7.31 18.61 -7.80
C PHE A 77 5.99 19.35 -7.96
N ARG A 78 6.02 20.63 -8.36
CA ARG A 78 4.82 21.37 -8.74
C ARG A 78 4.09 20.73 -9.92
N ASN A 79 4.81 20.31 -10.96
CA ASN A 79 4.20 19.60 -12.10
C ASN A 79 3.59 18.27 -11.67
N THR A 80 4.23 17.51 -10.77
CA THR A 80 3.65 16.27 -10.22
C THR A 80 2.40 16.55 -9.39
N THR A 81 2.39 17.63 -8.61
CA THR A 81 1.22 18.09 -7.85
C THR A 81 0.06 18.45 -8.79
N ILE A 82 0.31 19.25 -9.83
CA ILE A 82 -0.70 19.58 -10.85
C ILE A 82 -1.19 18.31 -11.53
N PHE A 83 -0.28 17.43 -11.95
CA PHE A 83 -0.61 16.15 -12.57
C PHE A 83 -1.57 15.31 -11.72
N TRP A 84 -1.30 15.16 -10.43
CA TRP A 84 -2.16 14.39 -9.53
C TRP A 84 -3.57 14.96 -9.48
N ASN A 85 -3.70 16.26 -9.22
CA ASN A 85 -4.97 16.87 -8.87
C ASN A 85 -5.81 17.29 -10.09
N GLU A 86 -5.17 17.62 -11.22
CA GLU A 86 -5.86 18.02 -12.46
C GLU A 86 -6.17 16.84 -13.39
N SER A 87 -5.56 15.67 -13.18
CA SER A 87 -5.97 14.42 -13.84
C SER A 87 -7.35 14.00 -13.32
N PRO A 88 -8.29 13.53 -14.17
CA PRO A 88 -9.57 12.98 -13.71
C PRO A 88 -9.41 12.01 -12.53
N ASN A 89 -10.06 12.36 -11.42
CA ASN A 89 -9.96 11.67 -10.13
C ASN A 89 -11.24 11.86 -9.30
N LYS A 90 -11.30 11.16 -8.16
CA LYS A 90 -12.31 11.34 -7.11
C LYS A 90 -11.65 11.63 -5.76
N PHE A 91 -10.65 12.52 -5.74
CA PHE A 91 -9.92 12.85 -4.53
C PHE A 91 -10.75 13.75 -3.60
N ASN A 92 -10.71 13.43 -2.31
CA ASN A 92 -11.30 14.25 -1.26
C ASN A 92 -10.36 15.37 -0.80
N TYR A 93 -9.11 15.36 -1.23
CA TYR A 93 -8.03 16.24 -0.79
C TYR A 93 -7.26 16.80 -1.97
N TYR A 94 -6.59 17.93 -1.74
CA TYR A 94 -5.54 18.38 -2.63
C TYR A 94 -4.20 17.75 -2.23
N PHE A 95 -3.66 16.87 -3.06
CA PHE A 95 -2.41 16.17 -2.77
C PHE A 95 -1.21 17.02 -3.23
N GLU A 96 -0.49 17.61 -2.28
CA GLU A 96 0.67 18.45 -2.57
C GLU A 96 1.97 17.66 -2.36
N TRP A 97 2.81 17.60 -3.38
CA TRP A 97 4.12 16.98 -3.34
C TRP A 97 5.18 18.07 -3.39
N VAL A 98 6.07 18.10 -2.41
CA VAL A 98 7.14 19.11 -2.31
C VAL A 98 8.48 18.49 -1.96
N VAL A 99 9.55 19.20 -2.30
CA VAL A 99 10.84 19.02 -1.60
C VAL A 99 10.65 19.59 -0.20
N GLY A 100 11.04 18.84 0.83
CA GLY A 100 10.92 19.30 2.22
C GLY A 100 11.76 20.56 2.49
N GLU A 101 11.56 21.18 3.64
CA GLU A 101 12.28 22.41 4.02
C GLU A 101 13.61 22.11 4.73
N GLY A 102 14.54 23.06 4.67
CA GLY A 102 15.84 22.99 5.33
C GLY A 102 16.99 22.59 4.40
N ASP A 103 18.22 22.76 4.87
CA ASP A 103 19.42 22.49 4.07
C ASP A 103 19.66 20.99 3.83
N ASP A 104 19.11 20.13 4.71
CA ASP A 104 19.18 18.67 4.66
C ASP A 104 18.11 18.03 3.75
N ASN A 105 17.34 18.83 3.00
CA ASN A 105 16.30 18.36 2.09
C ASN A 105 16.87 17.80 0.77
N LEU A 106 18.11 18.15 0.43
CA LEU A 106 18.87 17.65 -0.69
C LEU A 106 20.19 17.09 -0.16
N VAL A 107 20.25 15.77 -0.04
CA VAL A 107 21.45 15.04 0.33
C VAL A 107 22.28 14.83 -0.93
N ILE A 108 23.39 15.56 -1.03
CA ILE A 108 24.35 15.44 -2.12
C ILE A 108 25.34 14.33 -1.77
N TYR A 109 25.39 13.27 -2.57
CA TYR A 109 26.36 12.19 -2.40
C TYR A 109 27.40 12.22 -3.52
N GLU A 110 28.58 11.68 -3.25
CA GLU A 110 29.70 11.67 -4.20
C GLU A 110 30.04 10.23 -4.57
N ILE A 111 29.98 9.92 -5.87
CA ILE A 111 30.58 8.70 -6.41
C ILE A 111 32.01 9.06 -6.80
N GLY A 112 32.98 8.32 -6.25
CA GLY A 112 34.40 8.53 -6.55
C GLY A 112 34.71 8.41 -8.06
N PRO A 113 35.90 8.85 -8.49
CA PRO A 113 36.26 8.88 -9.90
C PRO A 113 36.19 7.48 -10.54
N GLY A 114 35.68 7.42 -11.78
CA GLY A 114 35.53 6.20 -12.55
C GLY A 114 34.16 6.10 -13.24
N GLU A 115 33.93 5.00 -13.95
CA GLU A 115 32.64 4.72 -14.56
C GLU A 115 31.56 4.55 -13.48
N LYS A 116 30.40 5.19 -13.69
CA LYS A 116 29.24 5.06 -12.81
C LYS A 116 28.49 3.77 -13.16
N SER A 117 28.05 3.04 -12.15
CA SER A 117 27.28 1.80 -12.27
C SER A 117 26.14 1.77 -11.26
N LYS A 118 25.09 0.99 -11.54
CA LYS A 118 24.01 0.76 -10.58
C LYS A 118 24.50 0.25 -9.23
N THR A 119 25.58 -0.53 -9.20
CA THR A 119 26.20 -1.00 -7.95
C THR A 119 26.75 0.15 -7.09
N GLN A 120 27.36 1.18 -7.68
CA GLN A 120 27.82 2.34 -6.91
C GLN A 120 26.66 3.17 -6.40
N TYR A 121 25.64 3.42 -7.24
CA TYR A 121 24.42 4.10 -6.81
C TYR A 121 23.72 3.35 -5.68
N ASN A 122 23.64 2.02 -5.75
CA ASN A 122 23.00 1.19 -4.73
C ASN A 122 23.62 1.36 -3.34
N LYS A 123 24.93 1.62 -3.23
CA LYS A 123 25.58 1.89 -1.93
C LYS A 123 25.01 3.14 -1.24
N PHE A 124 24.56 4.14 -2.02
CA PHE A 124 23.94 5.35 -1.49
C PHE A 124 22.44 5.21 -1.36
N LYS A 125 21.79 4.49 -2.29
CA LYS A 125 20.40 4.09 -2.12
C LYS A 125 20.20 3.38 -0.78
N ASP A 126 21.05 2.42 -0.44
CA ASP A 126 20.92 1.68 0.82
C ASP A 126 21.07 2.59 2.06
N LYS A 127 21.79 3.71 1.93
CA LYS A 127 21.84 4.75 2.97
C LYS A 127 20.55 5.59 3.02
N ALA A 128 19.92 5.85 1.88
CA ALA A 128 18.62 6.51 1.80
C ALA A 128 17.48 5.70 2.46
N TYR A 129 17.64 4.37 2.57
CA TYR A 129 16.80 3.49 3.40
C TYR A 129 17.09 3.59 4.91
N GLY A 130 18.06 4.40 5.32
CA GLY A 130 18.43 4.65 6.71
C GLY A 130 17.37 5.40 7.50
N GLU A 131 17.79 5.97 8.64
CA GLU A 131 16.91 6.81 9.46
C GLU A 131 16.55 8.10 8.72
N LEU A 132 15.26 8.37 8.57
CA LEU A 132 14.71 9.62 8.06
C LEU A 132 14.18 10.44 9.24
N ASN A 133 14.45 11.75 9.23
CA ASN A 133 13.79 12.69 10.14
C ASN A 133 12.33 12.87 9.72
N THR A 134 11.42 12.12 10.33
CA THR A 134 10.00 12.09 9.99
C THR A 134 9.24 13.37 10.38
N ASP A 135 9.83 14.23 11.22
CA ASP A 135 9.25 15.54 11.53
C ASP A 135 9.36 16.48 10.33
N LYS A 136 10.37 16.29 9.47
CA LYS A 136 10.65 17.12 8.29
C LYS A 136 10.24 16.47 6.97
N TYR A 137 10.35 15.14 6.88
CA TYR A 137 10.26 14.41 5.62
C TYR A 137 9.34 13.21 5.75
N ASP A 138 8.53 12.97 4.73
CA ASP A 138 7.54 11.90 4.71
C ASP A 138 8.04 10.71 3.87
N PHE A 139 8.84 10.98 2.85
CA PHE A 139 9.45 9.97 1.97
C PHE A 139 10.79 10.44 1.41
N VAL A 140 11.49 9.54 0.73
CA VAL A 140 12.76 9.83 0.04
C VAL A 140 12.59 9.69 -1.46
N LEU A 141 13.14 10.64 -2.22
CA LEU A 141 13.38 10.53 -3.66
C LEU A 141 14.89 10.34 -3.90
N PHE A 142 15.30 9.14 -4.28
CA PHE A 142 16.67 8.81 -4.65
C PHE A 142 16.85 8.91 -6.16
N LEU A 143 17.70 9.84 -6.60
CA LEU A 143 18.01 10.11 -8.00
C LEU A 143 19.39 9.56 -8.34
N ALA A 144 19.41 8.63 -9.30
CA ALA A 144 20.62 8.17 -9.98
C ALA A 144 20.55 8.64 -11.43
N LEU A 145 21.13 9.82 -11.70
CA LEU A 145 20.83 10.63 -12.88
C LEU A 145 21.63 10.25 -14.14
N HIS A 146 22.66 9.42 -14.00
CA HIS A 146 23.55 9.05 -15.08
C HIS A 146 23.96 7.58 -14.97
N CYS A 147 22.97 6.68 -14.94
CA CYS A 147 23.20 5.24 -14.93
C CYS A 147 23.63 4.74 -16.32
N PRO A 148 24.35 3.60 -16.39
CA PRO A 148 24.61 2.92 -17.64
C PRO A 148 23.34 2.61 -18.42
N LYS A 149 23.46 2.61 -19.75
CA LYS A 149 22.36 2.28 -20.65
C LYS A 149 21.77 0.91 -20.32
N GLY A 150 20.45 0.85 -20.17
CA GLY A 150 19.73 -0.38 -19.82
C GLY A 150 19.65 -0.70 -18.32
N GLU A 151 20.26 0.12 -17.46
CA GLU A 151 20.15 -0.03 -16.00
C GLU A 151 19.11 0.90 -15.36
N GLY A 152 18.49 1.76 -16.17
CA GLY A 152 17.44 2.69 -15.78
C GLY A 152 16.13 2.02 -15.36
N GLY A 153 15.27 2.78 -14.71
CA GLY A 153 13.99 2.34 -14.19
C GLY A 153 13.55 3.17 -12.98
N LEU A 154 12.23 3.27 -12.81
CA LEU A 154 11.64 3.84 -11.61
C LEU A 154 11.00 2.71 -10.80
N SER A 155 11.06 2.86 -9.48
CA SER A 155 10.39 1.97 -8.56
C SER A 155 10.22 2.64 -7.20
N CYS A 156 9.24 2.18 -6.43
CA CYS A 156 9.03 2.61 -5.05
C CYS A 156 9.17 1.42 -4.13
N GLY A 157 10.14 1.45 -3.22
CA GLY A 157 10.28 0.45 -2.18
C GLY A 157 9.89 1.01 -0.83
N GLY A 158 9.07 0.26 -0.08
CA GLY A 158 8.80 0.56 1.33
C GLY A 158 9.86 -0.01 2.26
N GLY A 159 9.76 0.32 3.55
CA GLY A 159 10.54 -0.33 4.60
C GLY A 159 11.92 0.30 4.88
N GLY A 160 12.09 1.60 4.65
CA GLY A 160 13.19 2.35 5.27
C GLY A 160 13.15 2.22 6.80
N LYS A 161 14.26 2.52 7.49
CA LYS A 161 14.35 2.34 8.95
C LYS A 161 13.29 3.12 9.73
N SER A 162 12.85 4.27 9.21
CA SER A 162 11.75 5.08 9.77
C SER A 162 10.39 4.76 9.13
N LYS A 163 10.26 3.60 8.46
CA LYS A 163 9.07 3.14 7.71
C LYS A 163 8.67 4.03 6.52
N GLN A 164 9.57 4.90 6.08
CA GLN A 164 9.37 5.73 4.90
C GLN A 164 9.39 4.91 3.61
N SER A 165 8.75 5.44 2.58
CA SER A 165 8.98 5.02 1.20
C SER A 165 10.28 5.60 0.66
N VAL A 166 10.97 4.84 -0.18
CA VAL A 166 12.09 5.31 -0.98
C VAL A 166 11.73 5.11 -2.45
N VAL A 167 11.44 6.23 -3.12
CA VAL A 167 11.24 6.30 -4.56
C VAL A 167 12.62 6.34 -5.21
N GLN A 168 12.89 5.35 -6.03
CA GLN A 168 14.16 5.12 -6.69
C GLN A 168 14.00 5.45 -8.16
N ALA A 169 14.74 6.45 -8.65
CA ALA A 169 14.69 6.84 -10.05
C ALA A 169 16.09 6.75 -10.66
N TYR A 170 16.29 5.69 -11.43
CA TYR A 170 17.51 5.41 -12.18
C TYR A 170 17.27 5.86 -13.61
N PHE A 171 18.02 6.87 -14.05
CA PHE A 171 17.94 7.43 -15.39
C PHE A 171 19.16 6.98 -16.17
N ASP A 172 18.94 6.37 -17.33
CA ASP A 172 20.01 5.97 -18.22
C ASP A 172 20.47 7.13 -19.11
N GLY A 173 21.79 7.29 -19.24
CA GLY A 173 22.41 8.34 -20.07
C GLY A 173 22.12 9.78 -19.62
N GLU A 174 22.47 10.73 -20.48
CA GLU A 174 22.35 12.18 -20.23
C GLU A 174 20.95 12.70 -20.58
N GLN A 175 19.93 12.25 -19.85
CA GLN A 175 18.57 12.76 -20.01
C GLN A 175 18.31 13.90 -19.03
N ASN A 176 17.82 15.05 -19.53
CA ASN A 176 17.37 16.13 -18.67
C ASN A 176 15.99 15.80 -18.10
N ILE A 177 15.97 15.34 -16.84
CA ILE A 177 14.73 14.91 -16.16
C ILE A 177 13.70 16.03 -15.96
N PHE A 178 14.08 17.30 -16.16
CA PHE A 178 13.24 18.49 -15.97
C PHE A 178 12.67 19.07 -17.27
N LYS A 179 12.95 18.43 -18.41
CA LYS A 179 12.62 18.96 -19.73
C LYS A 179 11.10 19.03 -19.96
N GLU A 180 10.40 17.94 -19.74
CA GLU A 180 8.95 17.85 -19.96
C GLU A 180 8.16 18.47 -18.80
N LYS A 181 7.03 19.09 -19.13
CA LYS A 181 6.14 19.77 -18.18
C LYS A 181 4.70 19.35 -18.45
N TRP A 182 3.85 19.46 -17.43
CA TRP A 182 2.42 19.25 -17.61
C TRP A 182 1.86 20.15 -18.73
N PRO A 183 1.00 19.62 -19.64
CA PRO A 183 0.37 18.29 -19.64
C PRO A 183 1.07 17.24 -20.52
N GLU A 184 2.33 17.44 -20.91
CA GLU A 184 3.08 16.45 -21.70
C GLU A 184 3.65 15.36 -20.79
N LYS A 185 3.56 14.08 -21.16
CA LYS A 185 4.11 12.99 -20.34
C LYS A 185 5.62 13.19 -20.14
N GLY A 186 6.08 13.06 -18.90
CA GLY A 186 7.48 13.29 -18.54
C GLY A 186 7.86 12.66 -17.20
N THR A 187 9.05 13.00 -16.70
CA THR A 187 9.53 12.50 -15.40
C THR A 187 8.57 12.80 -14.27
N TYR A 188 7.97 13.99 -14.23
CA TYR A 188 7.03 14.38 -13.18
C TYR A 188 5.82 13.42 -13.10
N SER A 189 5.33 12.90 -14.23
CA SER A 189 4.20 11.96 -14.26
C SER A 189 4.62 10.53 -13.94
N ASN A 190 5.85 10.15 -14.29
CA ASN A 190 6.41 8.85 -13.88
C ASN A 190 6.67 8.84 -12.36
N LEU A 191 7.17 9.94 -11.79
CA LEU A 191 7.22 10.12 -10.35
C LEU A 191 5.82 10.14 -9.73
N GLY A 192 4.84 10.75 -10.42
CA GLY A 192 3.44 10.69 -10.00
C GLY A 192 2.91 9.27 -9.86
N HIS A 193 3.31 8.34 -10.75
CA HIS A 193 3.03 6.90 -10.62
C HIS A 193 3.70 6.33 -9.37
N GLU A 194 5.00 6.57 -9.16
CA GLU A 194 5.70 6.07 -7.96
C GLU A 194 5.11 6.61 -6.66
N TYR A 195 4.63 7.84 -6.67
CA TYR A 195 3.95 8.45 -5.53
C TYR A 195 2.62 7.77 -5.23
N GLY A 196 2.01 7.09 -6.21
CA GLY A 196 0.84 6.23 -5.98
C GLY A 196 1.19 5.03 -5.11
N HIS A 197 2.38 4.45 -5.29
CA HIS A 197 2.89 3.41 -4.40
C HIS A 197 3.24 3.94 -3.01
N VAL A 198 3.73 5.19 -2.90
CA VAL A 198 3.89 5.87 -1.60
C VAL A 198 2.56 5.97 -0.86
N ARG A 199 1.43 5.94 -1.58
CA ARG A 199 0.07 5.91 -1.01
C ARG A 199 -0.56 4.52 -0.92
N GLY A 200 0.18 3.46 -1.26
CA GLY A 200 -0.27 2.07 -1.13
C GLY A 200 -1.00 1.49 -2.35
N ALA A 201 -1.15 2.24 -3.45
CA ALA A 201 -1.72 1.68 -4.66
C ALA A 201 -0.79 0.64 -5.29
N GLN A 202 -1.38 -0.40 -5.86
CA GLN A 202 -0.68 -1.42 -6.62
C GLN A 202 -0.54 -1.04 -8.10
N ASP A 203 0.34 -1.72 -8.80
CA ASP A 203 0.40 -1.67 -10.26
C ASP A 203 -0.83 -2.35 -10.87
N LEU A 204 -1.70 -1.57 -11.49
CA LEU A 204 -2.96 -2.07 -12.04
C LEU A 204 -2.74 -2.95 -13.27
N TYR A 205 -1.66 -2.72 -14.01
CA TYR A 205 -1.32 -3.58 -15.15
C TYR A 205 -1.02 -5.02 -14.73
N GLN A 206 -0.68 -5.30 -13.46
CA GLN A 206 -0.43 -6.66 -12.98
C GLN A 206 -1.70 -7.53 -12.91
N TYR A 207 -2.88 -6.91 -12.95
CA TYR A 207 -4.17 -7.61 -12.92
C TYR A 207 -4.59 -8.15 -14.29
N MET A 208 -3.99 -7.68 -15.38
CA MET A 208 -4.39 -8.06 -16.74
C MET A 208 -4.15 -9.55 -17.00
N ILE A 209 -5.21 -10.28 -17.31
CA ILE A 209 -5.18 -11.70 -17.69
C ILE A 209 -5.79 -11.86 -19.08
N GLU A 210 -5.01 -12.38 -20.02
CA GLU A 210 -5.55 -12.75 -21.34
C GLU A 210 -6.37 -14.03 -21.23
N ALA A 211 -7.45 -14.15 -22.01
CA ALA A 211 -8.31 -15.33 -22.06
C ALA A 211 -7.54 -16.66 -22.24
N LYS A 212 -6.50 -16.65 -23.08
CA LYS A 212 -5.65 -17.83 -23.35
C LYS A 212 -4.81 -18.27 -22.13
N ASN A 213 -4.56 -17.36 -21.19
CA ASN A 213 -3.83 -17.60 -19.94
C ASN A 213 -4.78 -17.89 -18.76
N ASN A 214 -6.08 -17.98 -19.03
CA ASN A 214 -7.08 -18.39 -18.07
C ASN A 214 -7.61 -19.79 -18.46
N PRO A 215 -6.97 -20.87 -17.98
CA PRO A 215 -7.39 -22.23 -18.27
C PRO A 215 -8.67 -22.67 -17.54
N VAL A 216 -9.20 -21.83 -16.64
CA VAL A 216 -10.36 -22.17 -15.80
C VAL A 216 -11.67 -21.73 -16.45
N SER A 217 -11.79 -20.46 -16.82
CA SER A 217 -13.00 -19.92 -17.46
C SER A 217 -12.80 -19.48 -18.90
N HIS A 218 -11.55 -19.39 -19.39
CA HIS A 218 -11.21 -18.87 -20.72
C HIS A 218 -11.69 -17.43 -20.99
N GLU A 219 -12.04 -16.70 -19.94
CA GLU A 219 -12.40 -15.28 -20.02
C GLU A 219 -11.18 -14.41 -19.70
N ALA A 220 -11.07 -13.27 -20.38
CA ALA A 220 -10.06 -12.27 -20.04
C ALA A 220 -10.49 -11.47 -18.80
N TYR A 221 -9.50 -10.91 -18.11
CA TYR A 221 -9.71 -9.87 -17.11
C TYR A 221 -8.89 -8.64 -17.50
N ASP A 222 -9.54 -7.49 -17.53
CA ASP A 222 -8.89 -6.21 -17.77
C ASP A 222 -8.99 -5.32 -16.53
N TYR A 223 -8.06 -4.39 -16.40
CA TYR A 223 -7.99 -3.45 -15.28
C TYR A 223 -8.48 -2.06 -15.71
N PRO A 224 -9.00 -1.24 -14.78
CA PRO A 224 -9.46 0.10 -15.13
C PRO A 224 -8.29 0.98 -15.57
N LYS A 225 -8.55 1.84 -16.56
CA LYS A 225 -7.59 2.84 -17.01
C LYS A 225 -7.12 3.70 -15.83
N CYS A 226 -5.82 3.80 -15.65
CA CYS A 226 -5.20 4.49 -14.52
C CYS A 226 -3.71 4.75 -14.78
N ASN A 227 -3.14 5.79 -14.17
CA ASN A 227 -1.71 6.09 -14.23
C ASN A 227 -0.86 5.06 -13.47
N MET A 228 -1.46 4.29 -12.56
CA MET A 228 -0.88 3.06 -12.00
C MET A 228 -0.88 1.88 -12.99
N GLY A 229 -1.33 2.11 -14.22
CA GLY A 229 -1.37 1.17 -15.33
C GLY A 229 -0.89 1.86 -16.61
N THR A 230 -1.65 1.71 -17.70
CA THR A 230 -1.34 2.33 -19.00
C THR A 230 -2.10 3.66 -19.24
N GLY A 231 -2.95 4.08 -18.31
CA GLY A 231 -3.78 5.27 -18.42
C GLY A 231 -3.07 6.55 -18.01
N TYR A 232 -2.38 7.20 -18.94
CA TYR A 232 -1.80 8.52 -18.67
C TYR A 232 -2.89 9.55 -18.30
N GLN A 233 -2.65 10.33 -17.24
CA GLN A 233 -3.54 11.38 -16.69
C GLN A 233 -4.89 10.89 -16.16
N GLU A 234 -5.02 9.65 -15.70
CA GLU A 234 -6.28 9.20 -15.11
C GLU A 234 -6.03 8.43 -13.82
N TRP A 235 -6.93 8.57 -12.86
CA TRP A 235 -6.92 7.80 -11.62
C TRP A 235 -8.19 6.97 -11.51
N SER A 236 -8.04 5.65 -11.35
CA SER A 236 -9.19 4.76 -11.17
C SER A 236 -9.90 4.99 -9.84
N ASP A 237 -11.10 4.43 -9.70
CA ASP A 237 -11.87 4.45 -8.45
C ASP A 237 -11.09 3.79 -7.31
N TYR A 238 -10.41 2.68 -7.59
CA TYR A 238 -9.51 2.01 -6.65
C TYR A 238 -8.39 2.94 -6.15
N CYS A 239 -7.67 3.60 -7.06
CA CYS A 239 -6.59 4.50 -6.67
C CYS A 239 -7.13 5.70 -5.89
N SER A 240 -8.23 6.31 -6.33
CA SER A 240 -8.85 7.42 -5.63
C SER A 240 -9.28 7.04 -4.21
N ALA A 241 -9.92 5.87 -4.04
CA ALA A 241 -10.33 5.39 -2.73
C ALA A 241 -9.14 5.16 -1.79
N ILE A 242 -8.08 4.50 -2.27
CA ILE A 242 -6.86 4.28 -1.48
C ILE A 242 -6.18 5.59 -1.11
N PHE A 243 -6.02 6.51 -2.05
CA PHE A 243 -5.33 7.77 -1.79
C PHE A 243 -6.09 8.61 -0.75
N ASN A 244 -7.41 8.65 -0.85
CA ASN A 244 -8.28 9.32 0.11
C ASN A 244 -8.19 8.69 1.51
N HIS A 245 -8.36 7.36 1.59
CA HIS A 245 -8.30 6.64 2.86
C HIS A 245 -6.95 6.81 3.53
N ASN A 246 -5.88 6.68 2.74
CA ASN A 246 -4.55 6.75 3.28
C ASN A 246 -4.06 8.18 3.53
N ALA A 247 -4.71 9.25 3.03
CA ALA A 247 -4.14 10.60 2.96
C ALA A 247 -3.33 11.05 4.20
N GLN A 248 -3.80 10.77 5.40
CA GLN A 248 -3.12 11.19 6.64
C GLN A 248 -1.87 10.36 7.02
N TYR A 249 -1.68 9.16 6.47
CA TYR A 249 -0.49 8.35 6.72
C TYR A 249 0.74 8.98 6.03
N LYS A 250 1.69 9.50 6.79
CA LYS A 250 2.94 10.05 6.22
C LYS A 250 3.98 8.97 5.90
N GLN A 251 4.04 7.91 6.71
CA GLN A 251 4.90 6.74 6.51
C GLN A 251 4.09 5.48 6.21
N ILE A 252 4.73 4.47 5.60
CA ILE A 252 4.09 3.17 5.34
C ILE A 252 3.92 2.43 6.66
N THR A 253 2.69 2.08 7.01
CA THR A 253 2.39 1.21 8.15
C THR A 253 1.80 -0.10 7.65
N SER A 254 1.90 -1.17 8.45
CA SER A 254 1.19 -2.43 8.15
C SER A 254 -0.33 -2.24 8.11
N ASP A 255 -0.83 -1.31 8.92
CA ASP A 255 -2.24 -0.92 8.98
C ASP A 255 -2.71 -0.22 7.69
N MET A 256 -1.83 0.53 7.02
CA MET A 256 -2.17 1.29 5.81
C MET A 256 -2.73 0.40 4.69
N THR A 257 -2.19 -0.80 4.48
CA THR A 257 -2.70 -1.73 3.46
C THR A 257 -3.80 -2.64 4.02
N GLN A 258 -3.71 -3.05 5.28
CA GLN A 258 -4.70 -3.98 5.84
C GLN A 258 -6.07 -3.31 6.04
N SER A 259 -6.09 -2.03 6.41
CA SER A 259 -7.31 -1.26 6.68
C SER A 259 -8.12 -0.91 5.43
N THR A 260 -7.59 -1.10 4.22
CA THR A 260 -8.32 -0.87 2.97
C THR A 260 -9.27 -2.00 2.61
N TYR A 261 -9.14 -3.16 3.28
CA TYR A 261 -9.99 -4.33 3.05
C TYR A 261 -11.08 -4.42 4.12
N PRO A 262 -12.27 -4.92 3.76
CA PRO A 262 -13.21 -5.40 4.76
C PRO A 262 -12.61 -6.59 5.52
N LYS A 263 -13.03 -6.75 6.77
CA LYS A 263 -12.67 -7.87 7.63
C LYS A 263 -13.37 -9.15 7.20
N GLN A 264 -14.62 -9.06 6.75
CA GLN A 264 -15.42 -10.23 6.42
C GLN A 264 -16.12 -10.07 5.08
N MET A 265 -16.16 -11.17 4.32
CA MET A 265 -16.97 -11.27 3.11
C MET A 265 -18.03 -12.33 3.29
N LEU A 266 -19.30 -11.96 3.09
CA LEU A 266 -20.40 -12.90 2.93
C LEU A 266 -20.55 -13.22 1.44
N VAL A 267 -20.26 -14.46 1.06
CA VAL A 267 -20.52 -14.94 -0.30
C VAL A 267 -21.91 -15.54 -0.31
N ARG A 268 -22.78 -15.02 -1.19
CA ARG A 268 -24.17 -15.48 -1.33
C ARG A 268 -24.42 -15.95 -2.75
N VAL A 269 -24.88 -17.20 -2.89
CA VAL A 269 -25.23 -17.79 -4.18
C VAL A 269 -26.75 -17.97 -4.26
N THR A 270 -27.36 -17.39 -5.28
CA THR A 270 -28.80 -17.49 -5.53
C THR A 270 -29.09 -17.89 -6.97
N LYS A 271 -30.21 -18.56 -7.20
CA LYS A 271 -30.79 -18.84 -8.53
C LYS A 271 -32.27 -18.48 -8.47
N ASP A 272 -32.73 -17.62 -9.37
CA ASP A 272 -34.11 -17.09 -9.36
C ASP A 272 -34.52 -16.52 -7.99
N GLY A 273 -33.58 -15.84 -7.31
CA GLY A 273 -33.77 -15.27 -5.97
C GLY A 273 -33.78 -16.28 -4.83
N LYS A 274 -33.57 -17.58 -5.09
CA LYS A 274 -33.55 -18.64 -4.06
C LYS A 274 -32.12 -19.06 -3.70
N PRO A 275 -31.81 -19.25 -2.41
CA PRO A 275 -30.57 -19.85 -1.93
C PRO A 275 -30.13 -21.12 -2.66
N GLN A 276 -28.83 -21.24 -2.96
CA GLN A 276 -28.26 -22.41 -3.62
C GLN A 276 -27.19 -23.09 -2.77
N ARG A 277 -27.39 -24.38 -2.48
CA ARG A 277 -26.40 -25.24 -1.81
C ARG A 277 -25.45 -25.81 -2.85
N THR A 278 -24.26 -25.26 -2.95
CA THR A 278 -23.27 -25.61 -3.98
C THR A 278 -21.84 -25.45 -3.47
N THR A 279 -20.89 -25.96 -4.25
CA THR A 279 -19.45 -25.74 -4.10
C THR A 279 -19.04 -24.47 -4.84
N VAL A 280 -18.20 -23.66 -4.19
CA VAL A 280 -17.57 -22.47 -4.75
C VAL A 280 -16.06 -22.61 -4.64
N LYS A 281 -15.34 -22.45 -5.74
CA LYS A 281 -13.87 -22.54 -5.83
C LYS A 281 -13.28 -21.20 -6.24
N PHE A 282 -12.16 -20.84 -5.63
CA PHE A 282 -11.42 -19.61 -5.90
C PHE A 282 -10.08 -19.96 -6.55
N TRP A 283 -9.87 -19.48 -7.77
CA TRP A 283 -8.67 -19.69 -8.57
C TRP A 283 -7.90 -18.39 -8.67
N GLY A 284 -6.72 -18.32 -8.05
CA GLY A 284 -5.97 -17.08 -7.91
C GLY A 284 -5.15 -16.71 -9.15
N SER A 285 -5.04 -15.42 -9.44
CA SER A 285 -4.22 -14.89 -10.53
C SER A 285 -2.83 -14.44 -10.08
N ARG A 286 -1.83 -14.64 -10.94
CA ARG A 286 -0.44 -14.32 -10.64
C ARG A 286 0.03 -13.10 -11.42
N ALA A 287 0.60 -12.13 -10.70
CA ALA A 287 1.43 -11.09 -11.30
C ALA A 287 2.62 -11.70 -12.06
N THR A 288 3.25 -10.93 -12.95
CA THR A 288 4.35 -11.35 -13.85
C THR A 288 3.95 -12.42 -14.87
N PHE A 289 3.38 -13.54 -14.45
CA PHE A 289 2.90 -14.63 -15.32
C PHE A 289 1.63 -14.23 -16.08
N ARG A 290 0.79 -13.37 -15.49
CA ARG A 290 -0.46 -12.87 -16.09
C ARG A 290 -1.40 -14.02 -16.48
N ASP A 291 -1.55 -14.97 -15.56
CA ASP A 291 -2.35 -16.18 -15.70
C ASP A 291 -3.19 -16.49 -14.46
N ILE A 292 -4.08 -17.48 -14.59
CA ILE A 292 -4.77 -18.12 -13.47
C ILE A 292 -4.03 -19.39 -13.09
N TYR A 293 -3.63 -19.48 -11.82
CA TYR A 293 -2.88 -20.62 -11.31
C TYR A 293 -3.77 -21.87 -11.23
N ASN A 294 -3.37 -22.93 -11.94
CA ASN A 294 -4.16 -24.16 -12.10
C ASN A 294 -3.34 -25.45 -11.90
N ASP A 295 -2.29 -25.40 -11.08
CA ASP A 295 -1.51 -26.59 -10.73
C ASP A 295 -2.40 -27.70 -10.14
N PRO A 296 -2.40 -28.93 -10.69
CA PRO A 296 -3.32 -29.99 -10.24
C PRO A 296 -3.19 -30.43 -8.79
N GLU A 297 -2.03 -30.19 -8.15
CA GLU A 297 -1.78 -30.58 -6.76
C GLU A 297 -2.10 -29.45 -5.77
N ARG A 298 -2.22 -28.21 -6.27
CA ARG A 298 -2.31 -26.98 -5.46
C ARG A 298 -3.49 -26.07 -5.83
N ALA A 299 -4.22 -26.34 -6.89
CA ALA A 299 -5.37 -25.52 -7.29
C ALA A 299 -6.68 -26.32 -7.14
N PRO A 300 -7.79 -25.67 -6.76
CA PRO A 300 -7.96 -24.24 -6.51
C PRO A 300 -7.35 -23.75 -5.18
N TYR A 301 -7.11 -22.44 -5.05
CA TYR A 301 -6.60 -21.82 -3.81
C TYR A 301 -7.51 -22.13 -2.61
N MET A 302 -8.83 -21.96 -2.81
CA MET A 302 -9.84 -22.21 -1.78
C MET A 302 -11.06 -22.89 -2.38
N THR A 303 -11.63 -23.86 -1.65
CA THR A 303 -12.93 -24.46 -1.96
C THR A 303 -13.84 -24.35 -0.74
N LYS A 304 -15.07 -23.87 -0.93
CA LYS A 304 -16.08 -23.71 0.11
C LYS A 304 -17.40 -24.31 -0.36
N LYS A 305 -18.26 -24.69 0.59
CA LYS A 305 -19.64 -25.09 0.32
C LYS A 305 -20.57 -24.10 0.99
N THR A 306 -21.58 -23.65 0.28
CA THR A 306 -22.64 -22.82 0.86
C THR A 306 -23.50 -23.65 1.83
N ASN A 307 -23.99 -22.97 2.86
CA ASN A 307 -24.92 -23.54 3.84
C ASN A 307 -26.37 -23.58 3.28
N GLY A 308 -27.35 -23.95 4.11
CA GLY A 308 -28.77 -23.99 3.72
C GLY A 308 -29.36 -22.67 3.20
N ASN A 309 -28.75 -21.53 3.54
CA ASN A 309 -29.11 -20.19 3.06
C ASN A 309 -28.36 -19.80 1.78
N GLY A 310 -27.58 -20.70 1.20
CA GLY A 310 -26.79 -20.41 0.00
C GLY A 310 -25.59 -19.52 0.30
N GLU A 311 -25.10 -19.52 1.54
CA GLU A 311 -24.10 -18.58 2.01
C GLU A 311 -22.89 -19.26 2.67
N PHE A 312 -21.75 -18.60 2.64
CA PHE A 312 -20.65 -18.84 3.58
C PHE A 312 -19.88 -17.53 3.81
N THR A 313 -19.12 -17.47 4.89
CA THR A 313 -18.31 -16.30 5.24
C THR A 313 -16.83 -16.61 5.06
N ILE A 314 -16.10 -15.69 4.43
CA ILE A 314 -14.65 -15.63 4.45
C ILE A 314 -14.27 -14.61 5.53
N ASN A 315 -13.52 -15.07 6.53
CA ASN A 315 -12.95 -14.22 7.56
C ASN A 315 -11.55 -13.82 7.11
N ASP A 316 -11.22 -12.54 7.19
CA ASP A 316 -9.95 -11.94 6.79
C ASP A 316 -9.73 -11.89 5.27
N ILE A 317 -10.41 -10.93 4.61
CA ILE A 317 -10.27 -10.71 3.17
C ILE A 317 -8.84 -10.25 2.82
N TYR A 318 -8.20 -9.44 3.66
CA TYR A 318 -6.81 -9.06 3.45
C TYR A 318 -5.91 -10.29 3.29
N ARG A 319 -6.05 -11.31 4.16
CA ARG A 319 -5.29 -12.56 4.06
C ARG A 319 -5.75 -13.50 2.94
N MET A 320 -6.95 -13.32 2.40
CA MET A 320 -7.35 -14.00 1.17
C MET A 320 -6.50 -13.53 -0.02
N PHE A 321 -6.25 -12.21 -0.15
CA PHE A 321 -5.40 -11.67 -1.24
C PHE A 321 -3.91 -11.76 -0.92
N ILE A 322 -3.51 -11.57 0.34
CA ILE A 322 -2.11 -11.57 0.80
C ILE A 322 -1.91 -12.65 1.89
N PRO A 323 -1.91 -13.93 1.49
CA PRO A 323 -1.82 -15.04 2.42
C PRO A 323 -0.45 -15.09 3.12
N GLU A 324 -0.42 -15.66 4.33
CA GLU A 324 0.84 -15.96 5.00
C GLU A 324 1.56 -17.11 4.30
N TYR A 325 2.79 -16.85 3.85
CA TYR A 325 3.62 -17.85 3.19
C TYR A 325 4.63 -18.42 4.18
N LYS A 326 4.19 -19.33 5.06
CA LYS A 326 5.08 -20.02 6.01
C LYS A 326 5.80 -21.18 5.32
N ASN A 327 7.13 -21.23 5.46
CA ASN A 327 8.02 -22.36 5.11
C ASN A 327 7.61 -23.18 3.87
N ASN A 328 7.61 -22.56 2.68
CA ASN A 328 7.51 -23.24 1.37
C ASN A 328 6.28 -24.11 1.07
N GLY A 329 5.13 -23.93 1.73
CA GLY A 329 3.93 -24.63 1.25
C GLY A 329 2.73 -24.61 2.18
N ALA A 330 1.99 -23.50 2.22
CA ALA A 330 0.57 -23.68 2.45
C ALA A 330 0.03 -24.55 1.30
N PRO A 331 -0.66 -25.67 1.57
CA PRO A 331 -1.31 -26.41 0.51
C PRO A 331 -2.24 -25.41 -0.18
N ASN A 332 -2.07 -25.31 -1.50
CA ASN A 332 -2.79 -24.41 -2.39
C ASN A 332 -2.18 -23.02 -2.69
N LEU A 333 -0.91 -22.79 -2.40
CA LEU A 333 -0.17 -21.63 -2.91
C LEU A 333 0.89 -22.04 -3.95
N PRO A 334 1.19 -21.18 -4.96
CA PRO A 334 2.27 -21.44 -5.89
C PRO A 334 3.62 -21.45 -5.19
N PRO A 335 4.58 -22.26 -5.66
CA PRO A 335 5.88 -22.41 -5.02
C PRO A 335 6.74 -21.13 -5.08
N LYS A 336 7.67 -21.00 -4.14
CA LYS A 336 8.70 -19.92 -4.11
C LYS A 336 10.09 -20.38 -4.57
N SER A 337 10.26 -21.69 -4.77
CA SER A 337 11.54 -22.31 -5.08
C SER A 337 11.30 -23.57 -5.93
N PRO A 338 12.17 -23.87 -6.93
CA PRO A 338 13.37 -23.12 -7.32
C PRO A 338 13.08 -21.81 -8.06
N VAL A 339 11.83 -21.60 -8.50
CA VAL A 339 11.36 -20.36 -9.12
C VAL A 339 10.28 -19.75 -8.22
N ASP A 340 10.27 -18.42 -8.08
CA ASP A 340 9.17 -17.70 -7.42
C ASP A 340 7.97 -17.63 -8.38
N GLU A 341 7.09 -18.63 -8.24
CA GLU A 341 5.84 -18.71 -8.96
C GLU A 341 4.70 -17.94 -8.27
N PHE A 342 4.95 -17.26 -7.15
CA PHE A 342 3.94 -16.46 -6.46
C PHE A 342 4.44 -15.04 -6.18
N PRO A 343 4.77 -14.26 -7.22
CA PRO A 343 5.43 -12.97 -7.06
C PRO A 343 4.64 -12.05 -6.15
N PHE A 344 5.36 -11.29 -5.32
CA PHE A 344 4.80 -10.43 -4.27
C PHE A 344 3.98 -11.15 -3.18
N THR A 345 3.89 -12.48 -3.23
CA THR A 345 3.12 -13.30 -2.27
C THR A 345 1.66 -12.84 -2.21
N ARG A 346 1.09 -12.60 -3.39
CA ARG A 346 -0.21 -11.94 -3.54
C ARG A 346 -0.99 -12.50 -4.72
N TRP A 347 -2.27 -12.76 -4.48
CA TRP A 347 -3.27 -12.94 -5.52
C TRP A 347 -3.79 -11.56 -5.94
N TYR A 348 -3.85 -11.29 -7.23
CA TYR A 348 -4.33 -9.99 -7.74
C TYR A 348 -5.85 -10.02 -7.97
N CYS A 349 -6.36 -11.09 -8.55
CA CYS A 349 -7.80 -11.35 -8.66
C CYS A 349 -8.06 -12.86 -8.56
N PHE A 350 -9.33 -13.22 -8.46
CA PHE A 350 -9.77 -14.60 -8.48
C PHE A 350 -10.79 -14.82 -9.60
N VAL A 351 -10.68 -15.95 -10.30
CA VAL A 351 -11.84 -16.56 -10.95
C VAL A 351 -12.57 -17.37 -9.88
N VAL A 352 -13.84 -17.04 -9.66
CA VAL A 352 -14.73 -17.77 -8.76
C VAL A 352 -15.59 -18.71 -9.60
N GLU A 353 -15.37 -20.00 -9.44
CA GLU A 353 -16.14 -21.06 -10.08
C GLU A 353 -17.24 -21.55 -9.13
N VAL A 354 -18.47 -21.61 -9.61
CA VAL A 354 -19.63 -22.14 -8.88
C VAL A 354 -20.16 -23.36 -9.62
N GLU A 355 -20.15 -24.51 -8.94
CA GLU A 355 -20.69 -25.77 -9.51
C GLU A 355 -22.22 -25.68 -9.63
N LEU A 356 -22.76 -26.17 -10.73
CA LEU A 356 -24.21 -26.23 -10.99
C LEU A 356 -24.71 -27.67 -10.88
N ASP A 357 -25.99 -27.85 -10.58
CA ASP A 357 -26.61 -29.18 -10.40
C ASP A 357 -26.51 -30.09 -11.64
N ASN A 358 -26.36 -29.51 -12.83
CA ASN A 358 -26.22 -30.21 -14.10
C ASN A 358 -24.78 -30.63 -14.41
N GLY A 359 -23.82 -30.36 -13.51
CA GLY A 359 -22.41 -30.64 -13.71
C GLY A 359 -21.65 -29.57 -14.52
N GLU A 360 -22.31 -28.47 -14.91
CA GLU A 360 -21.66 -27.30 -15.48
C GLU A 360 -21.16 -26.36 -14.36
N SER A 361 -20.40 -25.33 -14.74
CA SER A 361 -19.91 -24.31 -13.80
C SER A 361 -20.24 -22.90 -14.31
N LYS A 362 -20.54 -21.99 -13.37
CA LYS A 362 -20.57 -20.54 -13.63
C LYS A 362 -19.28 -19.91 -13.13
N TYR A 363 -18.75 -18.94 -13.87
CA TYR A 363 -17.53 -18.23 -13.52
C TYR A 363 -17.81 -16.75 -13.31
N VAL A 364 -17.22 -16.17 -12.26
CA VAL A 364 -17.33 -14.74 -11.93
C VAL A 364 -15.97 -14.24 -11.46
N TRP A 365 -15.58 -13.04 -11.86
CA TRP A 365 -14.38 -12.39 -11.36
C TRP A 365 -14.61 -11.81 -9.96
N LEU A 366 -13.58 -11.91 -9.11
CA LEU A 366 -13.51 -11.24 -7.83
C LEU A 366 -12.16 -10.54 -7.72
N SER A 367 -12.15 -9.21 -7.66
CA SER A 367 -10.94 -8.41 -7.53
C SER A 367 -11.09 -7.42 -6.40
N ASP A 368 -9.98 -7.13 -5.73
CA ASP A 368 -9.94 -6.05 -4.76
C ASP A 368 -9.97 -4.66 -5.42
N LEU A 369 -9.80 -4.57 -6.74
CA LEU A 369 -10.08 -3.36 -7.50
C LEU A 369 -11.55 -2.93 -7.42
N ASP A 370 -12.46 -3.87 -7.15
CA ASP A 370 -13.89 -3.60 -6.94
C ASP A 370 -14.21 -3.51 -5.43
N ILE A 371 -13.74 -4.49 -4.64
CA ILE A 371 -14.04 -4.59 -3.21
C ILE A 371 -13.57 -3.36 -2.44
N VAL A 372 -12.34 -2.91 -2.67
CA VAL A 372 -11.71 -1.83 -1.89
C VAL A 372 -12.45 -0.50 -2.07
N PRO A 373 -12.69 0.00 -3.30
CA PRO A 373 -13.44 1.24 -3.46
C PRO A 373 -14.89 1.15 -2.97
N GLU A 374 -15.58 0.00 -3.12
CA GLU A 374 -16.93 -0.16 -2.56
C GLU A 374 -16.91 -0.09 -1.04
N TYR A 375 -15.99 -0.78 -0.38
CA TYR A 375 -15.84 -0.76 1.07
C TYR A 375 -15.46 0.63 1.61
N LEU A 376 -14.42 1.25 1.04
CA LEU A 376 -13.90 2.53 1.53
C LEU A 376 -14.88 3.69 1.29
N ASN A 377 -15.55 3.72 0.13
CA ASN A 377 -16.49 4.78 -0.19
C ASN A 377 -17.92 4.50 0.35
N GLY A 378 -18.27 3.24 0.57
CA GLY A 378 -19.58 2.79 1.04
C GLY A 378 -19.78 2.85 2.57
N GLY A 379 -18.89 3.52 3.30
CA GLY A 379 -19.00 3.66 4.76
C GLY A 379 -18.42 2.48 5.56
N GLN A 380 -17.63 1.62 4.91
CA GLN A 380 -16.92 0.50 5.55
C GLN A 380 -17.88 -0.49 6.24
N GLU A 381 -19.02 -0.77 5.60
CA GLU A 381 -19.99 -1.74 6.11
C GLU A 381 -19.41 -3.16 6.13
N GLU A 382 -19.80 -3.92 7.15
CA GLU A 382 -19.36 -5.30 7.37
C GLU A 382 -20.56 -6.22 7.59
N PRO A 383 -20.57 -7.43 7.01
CA PRO A 383 -19.60 -7.94 6.05
C PRO A 383 -19.79 -7.33 4.65
N TYR A 384 -18.72 -7.25 3.85
CA TYR A 384 -18.84 -7.02 2.41
C TYR A 384 -19.63 -8.18 1.77
N VAL A 385 -20.64 -7.89 0.95
CA VAL A 385 -21.50 -8.92 0.36
C VAL A 385 -21.12 -9.16 -1.08
N PHE A 386 -20.61 -10.36 -1.37
CA PHE A 386 -20.36 -10.81 -2.74
C PHE A 386 -21.53 -11.69 -3.22
N GLU A 387 -22.42 -11.10 -4.03
CA GLU A 387 -23.57 -11.80 -4.58
C GLU A 387 -23.27 -12.46 -5.92
N ILE A 388 -23.50 -13.77 -5.99
CA ILE A 388 -23.46 -14.57 -7.22
C ILE A 388 -24.89 -14.99 -7.57
N LYS A 389 -25.40 -14.47 -8.69
CA LYS A 389 -26.71 -14.82 -9.23
C LYS A 389 -26.50 -15.79 -10.37
N LEU A 390 -27.00 -17.03 -10.27
CA LEU A 390 -26.84 -18.10 -11.26
C LEU A 390 -27.73 -17.90 -12.47
#